data_AF-A0AAW8L171-F1
#
_entry.id   AF-A0AAW8L171-F1
#
_cell.length_a   1.000
_cell.length_b   1.000
_cell.length_c   1.000
_cell.angle_alpha   90.00
_cell.angle_beta   90.00
_cell.angle_gamma   90.00
#
_symmetry.space_group_name_H-M   'P 1'
#
loop_
_entity.id
_entity.type
_entity.pdbx_description
1 polymer ?
#
loop_
_entity_poly.entity_id
_entity_poly.type
_entity_poly.pdbx_seq_one_letter_code
_entity_poly.pdbx_strand_id
1 'polypeptide(L)'
;AACCGVFGLKPSFGRVSRKGVYPPSSSLDCVGPFANSVEMIEKAMQIIDPTFKPTEFTRTPKIAVLDVSADEVVWNCIHQALQKANLQTTSEKVEHFEAAYDAGMQIINYENWQAFGELTQTGLIGSDVNGRLLKAAHTTLEQVKQAEAVKEQLTQELDALLEKYDALV
;
A
#
# COMPACT_ATOMS: atom_id res chain seq x y z
N ALA A 1 9.30 2.33 6.52
CA ALA A 1 10.43 1.55 5.99
C ALA A 1 11.43 2.46 5.30
N ALA A 2 11.11 2.97 4.10
CA ALA A 2 12.02 3.76 3.27
C ALA A 2 12.67 4.94 4.02
N CYS A 3 11.89 5.80 4.69
CA CYS A 3 12.42 6.96 5.42
C CYS A 3 13.37 6.60 6.58
N CYS A 4 13.30 5.38 7.10
CA CYS A 4 14.12 4.92 8.23
C CYS A 4 15.23 3.96 7.81
N GLY A 5 15.38 3.66 6.51
CA GLY A 5 16.39 2.72 6.02
C GLY A 5 16.20 1.28 6.50
N VAL A 6 14.96 0.85 6.73
CA VAL A 6 14.62 -0.52 7.13
C VAL A 6 13.70 -1.19 6.11
N PHE A 7 13.67 -2.53 6.10
CA PHE A 7 12.76 -3.30 5.27
C PHE A 7 11.35 -3.30 5.86
N GLY A 8 10.35 -3.28 5.00
CA GLY A 8 8.95 -3.43 5.40
C GLY A 8 8.18 -4.17 4.32
N LEU A 9 7.31 -5.08 4.74
CA LEU A 9 6.45 -5.83 3.83
C LEU A 9 5.00 -5.54 4.16
N LYS A 10 4.26 -5.02 3.18
CA LYS A 10 2.79 -5.00 3.20
C LYS A 10 2.30 -6.27 2.50
N PRO A 11 1.81 -7.30 3.22
CA PRO A 11 1.32 -8.51 2.56
C PRO A 11 0.06 -8.24 1.73
N SER A 12 -0.36 -9.26 0.97
CA SER A 12 -1.66 -9.28 0.29
C SER A 12 -2.78 -9.01 1.29
N PHE A 13 -3.79 -8.25 0.86
CA PHE A 13 -4.94 -7.93 1.70
C PHE A 13 -5.58 -9.22 2.25
N GLY A 14 -5.90 -9.22 3.55
CA GLY A 14 -6.49 -10.38 4.23
C GLY A 14 -5.53 -11.52 4.57
N ARG A 15 -4.24 -11.49 4.17
CA ARG A 15 -3.29 -12.57 4.49
C ARG A 15 -3.04 -12.71 6.01
N VAL A 16 -2.79 -11.60 6.69
CA VAL A 16 -2.58 -11.57 8.14
C VAL A 16 -3.88 -11.15 8.82
N SER A 17 -4.29 -11.91 9.84
CA SER A 17 -5.49 -11.59 10.62
C SER A 17 -5.38 -10.21 11.27
N ARG A 18 -6.47 -9.44 11.21
CA ARG A 18 -6.60 -8.14 11.87
C ARG A 18 -7.36 -8.20 13.20
N LYS A 19 -7.62 -9.39 13.74
CA LYS A 19 -8.32 -9.54 15.01
C LYS A 19 -7.53 -8.82 16.12
N GLY A 20 -8.16 -7.84 16.76
CA GLY A 20 -7.52 -7.01 17.80
C GLY A 20 -6.79 -5.77 17.27
N VAL A 21 -6.81 -5.52 15.96
CA VAL A 21 -6.32 -4.29 15.34
C VAL A 21 -7.48 -3.31 15.16
N TYR A 22 -7.23 -2.04 15.45
CA TYR A 22 -8.20 -0.95 15.25
C TYR A 22 -7.90 -0.18 13.96
N PRO A 23 -8.93 0.25 13.20
CA PRO A 23 -10.36 -0.03 13.43
C PRO A 23 -10.70 -1.51 13.20
N PRO A 24 -11.74 -2.05 13.89
CA PRO A 24 -12.12 -3.46 13.77
C PRO A 24 -12.68 -3.82 12.39
N SER A 25 -13.16 -2.84 11.64
CA SER A 25 -13.61 -2.97 10.26
C SER A 25 -12.89 -1.95 9.39
N SER A 26 -12.22 -2.41 8.34
CA SER A 26 -11.71 -1.56 7.26
C SER A 26 -11.44 -2.41 6.02
N SER A 27 -11.62 -1.81 4.85
CA SER A 27 -11.43 -2.42 3.54
C SER A 27 -9.99 -2.31 3.01
N LEU A 28 -9.09 -1.58 3.68
CA LEU A 28 -7.75 -1.28 3.16
C LEU A 28 -6.60 -1.67 4.10
N ASP A 29 -6.77 -1.64 5.43
CA ASP A 29 -5.61 -1.88 6.29
C ASP A 29 -5.09 -3.32 6.18
N CYS A 30 -3.77 -3.43 6.22
CA CYS A 30 -3.02 -4.67 6.25
C CYS A 30 -2.03 -4.62 7.42
N VAL A 31 -1.78 -5.78 8.06
CA VAL A 31 -0.74 -5.91 9.07
C VAL A 31 0.47 -6.57 8.43
N GLY A 32 1.66 -6.00 8.62
CA GLY A 32 2.90 -6.52 8.05
C GLY A 32 4.14 -6.11 8.86
N PRO A 33 5.24 -6.86 8.73
CA PRO A 33 6.43 -6.65 9.55
C PRO A 33 7.34 -5.53 9.00
N PHE A 34 8.08 -4.90 9.91
CA PHE A 34 9.31 -4.18 9.63
C PHE A 34 10.50 -4.97 10.20
N ALA A 35 11.63 -4.98 9.49
CA ALA A 35 12.85 -5.64 9.96
C ALA A 35 14.11 -5.00 9.35
N ASN A 36 15.28 -5.38 9.88
CA ASN A 36 16.58 -4.90 9.38
C ASN A 36 17.17 -5.75 8.23
N SER A 37 16.51 -6.84 7.84
CA SER A 37 16.89 -7.68 6.71
C SER A 37 15.68 -8.38 6.08
N VAL A 38 15.82 -8.88 4.85
CA VAL A 38 14.77 -9.64 4.15
C VAL A 38 14.51 -10.98 4.84
N GLU A 39 15.55 -11.67 5.31
CA GLU A 39 15.43 -12.93 6.03
C GLU A 39 14.62 -12.77 7.32
N MET A 40 14.77 -11.63 8.00
CA MET A 40 13.95 -11.32 9.17
C MET A 40 12.50 -10.97 8.81
N ILE A 41 12.25 -10.34 7.66
CA ILE A 41 10.89 -10.16 7.14
C ILE A 41 10.24 -11.54 6.89
N GLU A 42 10.93 -12.45 6.21
CA GLU A 42 10.43 -13.80 5.94
C GLU A 42 10.15 -14.56 7.24
N LYS A 43 11.07 -14.49 8.20
CA LYS A 43 10.89 -15.13 9.50
C LYS A 43 9.70 -14.57 10.26
N ALA A 44 9.55 -13.25 10.28
CA ALA A 44 8.41 -12.59 10.91
C ALA A 44 7.09 -12.97 10.22
N MET A 45 7.07 -13.03 8.89
CA MET A 45 5.90 -13.49 8.13
C MET A 45 5.52 -14.93 8.46
N GLN A 46 6.48 -15.85 8.52
CA GLN A 46 6.21 -17.24 8.92
C GLN A 46 5.66 -17.37 10.35
N ILE A 47 6.00 -16.44 11.25
CA ILE A 47 5.48 -16.40 12.62
C ILE A 47 4.02 -15.92 12.64
N ILE A 48 3.70 -14.85 11.90
CA ILE A 48 2.35 -14.24 11.92
C ILE A 48 1.38 -14.88 10.93
N ASP A 49 1.89 -15.57 9.92
CA ASP A 49 1.16 -16.37 8.92
C ASP A 49 1.99 -17.64 8.61
N PRO A 50 1.73 -18.77 9.30
CA PRO A 50 2.43 -20.03 9.06
C PRO A 50 2.27 -20.61 7.65
N THR A 51 1.34 -20.09 6.84
CA THR A 51 1.17 -20.50 5.44
C THR A 51 2.08 -19.73 4.49
N PHE A 52 2.73 -18.66 4.96
CA PHE A 52 3.70 -17.90 4.19
C PHE A 52 4.93 -18.75 3.88
N LYS A 53 5.25 -18.87 2.58
CA LYS A 53 6.41 -19.60 2.10
C LYS A 53 7.21 -18.67 1.19
N PRO A 54 8.49 -18.39 1.52
CA PRO A 54 9.37 -17.70 0.58
C PRO A 54 9.54 -18.57 -0.67
N THR A 55 9.64 -17.91 -1.82
CA THR A 55 9.82 -18.56 -3.12
C THR A 55 11.18 -18.19 -3.65
N GLU A 56 11.92 -19.19 -4.12
CA GLU A 56 13.16 -18.97 -4.84
C GLU A 56 12.88 -18.67 -6.32
N PHE A 57 13.57 -17.67 -6.86
CA PHE A 57 13.50 -17.37 -8.28
C PHE A 57 14.39 -18.34 -9.07
N THR A 58 13.80 -19.03 -10.05
CA THR A 58 14.52 -19.96 -10.94
C THR A 58 15.10 -19.29 -12.19
N ARG A 59 14.73 -18.03 -12.43
CA ARG A 59 15.20 -17.18 -13.53
C ARG A 59 15.25 -15.72 -13.09
N THR A 60 15.95 -14.89 -13.85
CA THR A 60 15.89 -13.43 -13.67
C THR A 60 14.44 -12.95 -13.80
N PRO A 61 13.93 -12.15 -12.84
CA PRO A 61 12.58 -11.63 -12.91
C PRO A 61 12.46 -10.56 -14.00
N LYS A 62 11.32 -10.54 -14.68
CA LYS A 62 10.91 -9.45 -15.58
C LYS A 62 10.27 -8.36 -14.74
N ILE A 63 10.82 -7.16 -14.81
CA ILE A 63 10.38 -6.03 -14.01
C ILE A 63 9.82 -4.95 -14.92
N ALA A 64 8.65 -4.43 -14.58
CA ALA A 64 8.18 -3.17 -15.13
C ALA A 64 8.37 -2.06 -14.10
N VAL A 65 8.80 -0.89 -14.55
CA VAL A 65 8.86 0.35 -13.77
C VAL A 65 7.65 1.18 -14.15
N LEU A 66 6.84 1.57 -13.17
CA LEU A 66 5.66 2.39 -13.43
C LEU A 66 6.07 3.84 -13.69
N ASP A 67 5.57 4.42 -14.77
CA ASP A 67 5.75 5.83 -15.10
C ASP A 67 4.83 6.68 -14.21
N VAL A 68 5.38 7.11 -13.06
CA VAL A 68 4.67 7.87 -12.03
C VAL A 68 5.46 9.11 -11.60
N SER A 69 4.76 10.11 -11.08
CA SER A 69 5.40 11.30 -10.55
C SER A 69 6.14 11.00 -9.25
N ALA A 70 7.45 11.32 -9.21
CA ALA A 70 8.27 11.28 -8.01
C ALA A 70 9.46 12.25 -8.14
N ASP A 71 10.04 12.64 -7.01
CA ASP A 71 11.22 13.52 -6.98
C ASP A 71 12.40 12.87 -7.71
N GLU A 72 13.21 13.69 -8.40
CA GLU A 72 14.38 13.23 -9.17
C GLU A 72 15.36 12.42 -8.31
N VAL A 73 15.53 12.80 -7.04
CA VAL A 73 16.38 12.07 -6.08
C VAL A 73 15.89 10.65 -5.85
N VAL A 74 14.56 10.44 -5.80
CA VAL A 74 13.96 9.11 -5.64
C VAL A 74 14.22 8.28 -6.90
N TRP A 75 13.97 8.84 -8.07
CA TRP A 75 14.22 8.16 -9.34
C TRP A 75 15.69 7.79 -9.53
N ASN A 76 16.61 8.70 -9.20
CA ASN A 76 18.05 8.44 -9.25
C ASN A 76 18.45 7.27 -8.34
N CYS A 77 17.90 7.19 -7.13
CA CYS A 77 18.13 6.07 -6.22
C CYS A 77 17.60 4.73 -6.78
N ILE A 78 16.38 4.73 -7.34
CA ILE A 78 15.75 3.53 -7.92
C ILE A 78 16.55 3.04 -9.14
N HIS A 79 16.90 3.93 -10.07
CA HIS A 79 17.67 3.57 -11.26
C HIS A 79 19.05 3.02 -10.91
N GLN A 80 19.74 3.61 -9.93
CA GLN A 80 21.02 3.08 -9.45
C GLN A 80 20.88 1.67 -8.86
N ALA A 81 19.80 1.40 -8.10
CA ALA A 81 19.54 0.09 -7.53
C ALA A 81 19.26 -0.96 -8.63
N LEU A 82 18.41 -0.63 -9.60
CA LEU A 82 18.08 -1.50 -10.73
C LEU A 82 19.29 -1.80 -11.61
N GLN A 83 20.13 -0.80 -11.88
CA GLN A 83 21.37 -0.95 -12.63
C GLN A 83 22.36 -1.86 -11.89
N LYS A 84 22.54 -1.67 -10.58
CA LYS A 84 23.39 -2.54 -9.74
C LYS A 84 22.90 -3.99 -9.70
N ALA A 85 21.58 -4.19 -9.76
CA ALA A 85 20.97 -5.51 -9.81
C ALA A 85 21.05 -6.18 -11.20
N ASN A 86 21.53 -5.46 -12.23
CA ASN A 86 21.61 -5.92 -13.62
C ASN A 86 20.25 -6.44 -14.14
N LEU A 87 19.16 -5.77 -13.75
CA LEU A 87 17.79 -6.11 -14.15
C LEU A 87 17.41 -5.37 -15.43
N GLN A 88 16.79 -6.08 -16.38
CA GLN A 88 16.14 -5.45 -17.51
C GLN A 88 14.77 -4.95 -17.09
N THR A 89 14.49 -3.68 -17.38
CA THR A 89 13.23 -3.02 -16.99
C THR A 89 12.54 -2.40 -18.19
N THR A 90 11.22 -2.50 -18.23
CA THR A 90 10.36 -1.76 -19.17
C THR A 90 9.61 -0.68 -18.43
N SER A 91 9.43 0.50 -19.03
CA SER A 91 8.55 1.53 -18.48
C SER A 91 7.11 1.25 -18.88
N GLU A 92 6.18 1.26 -17.93
CA GLU A 92 4.76 1.02 -18.16
C GLU A 92 3.92 2.15 -17.55
N LYS A 93 2.90 2.60 -18.27
CA LYS A 93 1.98 3.62 -17.79
C LYS A 93 0.73 2.97 -17.20
N VAL A 94 0.24 3.51 -16.08
CA VAL A 94 -0.99 3.09 -15.41
C VAL A 94 -1.90 4.31 -15.31
N GLU A 95 -3.01 4.31 -16.05
CA GLU A 95 -3.85 5.51 -16.21
C GLU A 95 -4.51 5.92 -14.89
N HIS A 96 -4.90 4.95 -14.06
CA HIS A 96 -5.64 5.22 -12.83
C HIS A 96 -4.74 5.36 -11.59
N PHE A 97 -3.40 5.41 -11.75
CA PHE A 97 -2.48 5.41 -10.61
C PHE A 97 -2.63 6.64 -9.72
N GLU A 98 -2.65 7.85 -10.30
CA GLU A 98 -2.82 9.09 -9.54
C GLU A 98 -4.23 9.18 -8.92
N ALA A 99 -5.26 8.84 -9.70
CA ALA A 99 -6.65 8.85 -9.23
C ALA A 99 -6.88 7.87 -8.06
N ALA A 100 -6.15 6.75 -8.03
CA ALA A 100 -6.26 5.76 -6.97
C ALA A 100 -5.78 6.26 -5.60
N TYR A 101 -4.84 7.22 -5.56
CA TYR A 101 -4.44 7.87 -4.31
C TYR A 101 -5.63 8.59 -3.68
N ASP A 102 -6.31 9.44 -4.46
CA ASP A 102 -7.48 10.18 -3.99
C ASP A 102 -8.65 9.25 -3.64
N ALA A 103 -8.87 8.21 -4.44
CA ALA A 103 -9.87 7.19 -4.18
C ALA A 103 -9.62 6.48 -2.85
N GLY A 104 -8.38 6.01 -2.62
CA GLY A 104 -7.96 5.43 -1.35
C GLY A 104 -8.20 6.36 -0.18
N MET A 105 -7.92 7.66 -0.35
CA MET A 105 -8.19 8.65 0.69
C MET A 105 -9.66 8.82 1.02
N GLN A 106 -10.58 8.77 0.05
CA GLN A 106 -12.01 8.83 0.34
C GLN A 106 -12.49 7.62 1.14
N ILE A 107 -12.04 6.42 0.77
CA ILE A 107 -12.37 5.18 1.50
C ILE A 107 -11.86 5.27 2.95
N ILE A 108 -10.58 5.62 3.12
CA ILE A 108 -9.95 5.76 4.45
C ILE A 108 -10.67 6.82 5.30
N ASN A 109 -11.00 7.97 4.73
CA ASN A 109 -11.70 9.03 5.45
C ASN A 109 -13.07 8.56 5.93
N TYR A 110 -13.86 7.97 5.04
CA TYR A 110 -15.19 7.50 5.38
C TYR A 110 -15.14 6.46 6.52
N GLU A 111 -14.28 5.45 6.40
CA GLU A 111 -14.13 4.39 7.42
C GLU A 111 -13.63 4.96 8.76
N ASN A 112 -12.63 5.85 8.73
CA ASN A 112 -12.11 6.48 9.94
C ASN A 112 -13.14 7.34 10.66
N TRP A 113 -14.00 8.06 9.92
CA TRP A 113 -15.07 8.84 10.54
C TRP A 113 -16.07 7.93 11.26
N GLN A 114 -16.49 6.83 10.62
CA GLN A 114 -17.39 5.86 11.27
C GLN A 114 -16.75 5.24 12.52
N ALA A 115 -15.44 4.96 12.49
CA ALA A 115 -14.75 4.30 13.59
C ALA A 115 -14.38 5.25 14.75
N PHE A 116 -14.05 6.50 14.46
CA PHE A 116 -13.39 7.40 15.42
C PHE A 116 -14.04 8.78 15.55
N GLY A 117 -15.11 9.08 14.81
CA GLY A 117 -15.74 10.40 14.78
C GLY A 117 -16.19 10.89 16.16
N GLU A 118 -16.70 10.00 17.01
CA GLU A 118 -17.12 10.34 18.39
C GLU A 118 -15.95 10.82 19.26
N LEU A 119 -14.72 10.36 18.98
CA LEU A 119 -13.54 10.76 19.76
C LEU A 119 -13.22 12.25 19.61
N THR A 120 -13.69 12.90 18.54
CA THR A 120 -13.51 14.35 18.32
C THR A 120 -14.18 15.20 19.41
N GLN A 121 -15.17 14.65 20.12
CA GLN A 121 -15.90 15.33 21.20
C GLN A 121 -15.18 15.23 22.55
N THR A 122 -14.16 14.36 22.67
CA THR A 122 -13.51 14.06 23.95
C THR A 122 -12.51 15.13 24.38
N GLY A 123 -12.01 15.95 23.45
CA GLY A 123 -10.89 16.87 23.69
C GLY A 123 -9.53 16.19 23.92
N LEU A 124 -9.44 14.85 23.79
CA LEU A 124 -8.22 14.08 24.02
C LEU A 124 -7.44 13.78 22.73
N ILE A 125 -8.04 14.01 21.56
CA ILE A 125 -7.41 13.80 20.26
C ILE A 125 -6.49 14.99 19.94
N GLY A 126 -5.26 14.70 19.51
CA GLY A 126 -4.32 15.73 19.04
C GLY A 126 -4.90 16.57 17.90
N SER A 127 -4.59 17.87 17.86
CA SER A 127 -5.25 18.84 16.97
C SER A 127 -5.20 18.46 15.49
N ASP A 128 -4.08 17.93 15.00
CA ASP A 128 -3.93 17.46 13.61
C ASP A 128 -4.91 16.32 13.29
N VAL A 129 -4.90 15.28 14.11
CA VAL A 129 -5.78 14.11 13.95
C VAL A 129 -7.24 14.52 14.06
N ASN A 130 -7.57 15.40 15.02
CA ASN A 130 -8.92 15.92 15.17
C ASN A 130 -9.38 16.67 13.91
N GLY A 131 -8.52 17.53 13.36
CA GLY A 131 -8.79 18.24 12.11
C GLY A 131 -9.01 17.30 10.92
N ARG A 132 -8.23 16.22 10.82
CA ARG A 132 -8.39 15.20 9.77
C ARG A 132 -9.70 14.43 9.92
N LEU A 133 -10.09 14.04 11.14
CA LEU A 133 -11.36 13.38 11.41
C LEU A 133 -12.55 14.29 11.08
N LEU A 134 -12.50 15.56 11.49
CA LEU A 134 -13.56 16.52 11.17
C LEU A 134 -13.69 16.76 9.65
N LYS A 135 -12.57 16.78 8.91
CA LYS A 135 -12.61 16.82 7.44
C LYS A 135 -13.23 15.55 6.85
N ALA A 136 -12.86 14.39 7.40
CA ALA A 136 -13.38 13.09 6.97
C ALA A 136 -14.90 12.94 7.18
N ALA A 137 -15.48 13.67 8.14
CA ALA A 137 -16.93 13.74 8.35
C ALA A 137 -17.72 14.22 7.11
N HIS A 138 -17.06 14.90 6.18
CA HIS A 138 -17.66 15.41 4.95
C HIS A 138 -17.56 14.43 3.77
N THR A 139 -16.85 13.30 3.91
CA THR A 139 -16.79 12.28 2.86
C THR A 139 -18.12 11.52 2.81
N THR A 140 -18.75 11.49 1.65
CA THR A 140 -20.06 10.88 1.43
C THR A 140 -19.95 9.45 0.92
N LEU A 141 -21.02 8.67 1.11
CA LEU A 141 -21.09 7.31 0.57
C LEU A 141 -21.01 7.28 -0.98
N GLU A 142 -21.49 8.33 -1.64
CA GLU A 142 -21.39 8.44 -3.11
C GLU A 142 -19.93 8.61 -3.56
N GLN A 143 -19.15 9.43 -2.87
CA GLN A 143 -17.71 9.54 -3.12
C GLN A 143 -16.97 8.22 -2.86
N VAL A 144 -17.39 7.44 -1.85
CA VAL A 144 -16.84 6.10 -1.61
C VAL A 144 -17.15 5.16 -2.77
N LYS A 145 -18.38 5.16 -3.30
CA LYS A 145 -18.72 4.33 -4.48
C LYS A 145 -17.90 4.70 -5.72
N GLN A 146 -17.67 5.98 -5.94
CA GLN A 146 -16.81 6.45 -7.03
C GLN A 146 -15.35 6.01 -6.82
N ALA A 147 -14.85 6.10 -5.59
CA ALA A 147 -13.52 5.61 -5.23
C ALA A 147 -13.37 4.08 -5.44
N GLU A 148 -14.40 3.30 -5.11
CA GLU A 148 -14.42 1.86 -5.34
C GLU A 148 -14.33 1.51 -6.84
N ALA A 149 -14.98 2.28 -7.72
CA ALA A 149 -14.86 2.10 -9.16
C ALA A 149 -13.43 2.35 -9.67
N VAL A 150 -12.75 3.40 -9.16
CA VAL A 150 -11.34 3.68 -9.48
C VAL A 150 -10.43 2.57 -8.96
N LYS A 151 -10.70 2.05 -7.75
CA LYS A 151 -9.97 0.92 -7.18
C LYS A 151 -10.06 -0.32 -8.07
N GLU A 152 -11.25 -0.62 -8.59
CA GLU A 152 -11.48 -1.73 -9.50
C GLU A 152 -10.72 -1.56 -10.83
N GLN A 153 -10.78 -0.36 -11.42
CA GLN A 153 -10.05 -0.02 -12.65
C GLN A 153 -8.54 -0.18 -12.47
N LEU A 154 -7.97 0.40 -11.41
CA LEU A 154 -6.55 0.26 -11.11
C LEU A 154 -6.18 -1.22 -10.89
N THR A 155 -7.01 -1.98 -10.18
CA THR A 155 -6.74 -3.41 -9.92
C THR A 155 -6.63 -4.18 -11.24
N GLN A 156 -7.54 -3.95 -12.18
CA GLN A 156 -7.51 -4.59 -13.50
C GLN A 156 -6.27 -4.20 -14.30
N GLU A 157 -5.84 -2.93 -14.25
CA GLU A 157 -4.61 -2.46 -14.91
C GLU A 157 -3.36 -3.14 -14.35
N LEU A 158 -3.24 -3.20 -13.02
CA LEU A 158 -2.09 -3.83 -12.35
C LEU A 158 -2.06 -5.34 -12.58
N ASP A 159 -3.22 -6.01 -12.52
CA ASP A 159 -3.33 -7.45 -12.81
C ASP A 159 -2.88 -7.76 -14.25
N ALA A 160 -3.31 -6.96 -15.23
CA ALA A 160 -2.91 -7.13 -16.63
C ALA A 160 -1.39 -6.91 -16.85
N LEU A 161 -0.74 -6.08 -16.03
CA LEU A 161 0.71 -5.95 -16.02
C LEU A 161 1.38 -7.14 -15.34
N LEU A 162 0.84 -7.64 -14.23
CA LEU A 162 1.36 -8.80 -13.48
C LEU A 162 1.19 -10.13 -14.24
N GLU A 163 0.34 -10.19 -15.26
CA GLU A 163 0.33 -11.31 -16.23
C GLU A 163 1.58 -11.32 -17.13
N LYS A 164 2.22 -10.16 -17.34
CA LYS A 164 3.37 -9.97 -18.25
C LYS A 164 4.70 -9.89 -17.51
N TYR A 165 4.68 -9.35 -16.29
CA TYR A 165 5.83 -9.03 -15.46
C TYR A 165 5.76 -9.76 -14.12
N ASP A 166 6.91 -10.12 -13.56
CA ASP A 166 6.97 -10.82 -12.27
C ASP A 166 6.82 -9.87 -11.08
N ALA A 167 7.17 -8.59 -11.25
CA ALA A 167 6.97 -7.53 -10.28
C ALA A 167 6.93 -6.14 -10.94
N LEU A 168 6.32 -5.20 -10.24
CA LEU A 168 6.25 -3.78 -10.60
C LEU A 168 7.10 -2.98 -9.61
N VAL A 169 7.82 -1.97 -10.11
CA VAL A 169 8.66 -1.03 -9.35
C VAL A 169 8.14 0.38 -9.53
#